data_AF-A0AAV0CA45-F1
#
_entry.id   AF-A0AAV0CA45-F1
#
_cell.length_a   1.000
_cell.length_b   1.000
_cell.length_c   1.000
_cell.angle_alpha   90.00
_cell.angle_beta   90.00
_cell.angle_gamma   90.00
#
_symmetry.space_group_name_H-M   'P 1'
#
loop_
_entity.id
_entity.type
_entity.pdbx_description
1 polymer ?
#
loop_
_entity_poly.entity_id
_entity_poly.type
_entity_poly.pdbx_seq_one_letter_code
_entity_poly.pdbx_strand_id
1 'polypeptide(L)'
;MCGVELVAKAFKSPLNPSEQKQILMDLEKNPMLVYHCGLTPITLVELVEKNPLIAVKALVKLVNSPVIANYFTALVDNEMSPHSMAVVYNLTQADNVKLPTEFIRSCITKSISSCKNIKDDEFSQERRARLVCVFIQNLIQKDNSIVGKYCAHSQFYT
;
A
#
# COMPACT_ATOMS: atom_id res chain seq x y z
N MET A 1 -11.29 24.90 -8.07
CA MET A 1 -11.44 24.03 -6.87
C MET A 1 -10.13 24.08 -6.12
N CYS A 2 -10.19 24.30 -4.81
CA CYS A 2 -8.98 24.24 -3.98
C CYS A 2 -8.50 22.78 -3.93
N GLY A 3 -7.18 22.53 -3.93
CA GLY A 3 -6.64 21.16 -3.85
C GLY A 3 -7.15 20.36 -2.65
N VAL A 4 -7.55 21.05 -1.57
CA VAL A 4 -8.16 20.45 -0.36
C VAL A 4 -9.55 19.85 -0.63
N GLU A 5 -10.37 20.48 -1.46
CA GLU A 5 -11.72 19.98 -1.81
C GLU A 5 -11.65 18.71 -2.65
N LEU A 6 -10.65 18.63 -3.54
CA LEU A 6 -10.38 17.47 -4.38
C LEU A 6 -9.93 16.26 -3.54
N VAL A 7 -9.10 16.48 -2.51
CA VAL A 7 -8.72 15.41 -1.59
C VAL A 7 -9.91 14.97 -0.73
N ALA A 8 -10.73 15.90 -0.25
CA ALA A 8 -11.95 15.57 0.49
C ALA A 8 -12.92 14.73 -0.35
N LYS A 9 -13.00 14.99 -1.66
CA LYS A 9 -13.75 14.17 -2.60
C LYS A 9 -13.12 12.79 -2.80
N ALA A 10 -11.79 12.70 -2.86
CA ALA A 10 -11.06 11.44 -3.03
C ALA A 10 -11.28 10.44 -1.87
N PHE A 11 -11.56 10.92 -0.65
CA PHE A 11 -11.97 10.04 0.46
C PHE A 11 -13.38 9.49 0.30
N LYS A 12 -14.26 10.15 -0.46
CA LYS A 12 -15.68 9.82 -0.55
C LYS A 12 -16.02 8.98 -1.79
N SER A 13 -15.39 9.26 -2.93
CA SER A 13 -15.65 8.58 -4.19
C SER A 13 -14.39 8.45 -5.06
N PRO A 14 -14.39 7.53 -6.05
CA PRO A 14 -13.39 7.56 -7.12
C PRO A 14 -13.40 8.90 -7.83
N LEU A 15 -12.21 9.45 -8.08
CA LEU A 15 -12.06 10.68 -8.87
C LEU A 15 -12.07 10.37 -10.36
N ASN A 16 -12.61 11.29 -11.17
CA ASN A 16 -12.52 11.18 -12.62
C ASN A 16 -11.07 11.44 -13.11
N PRO A 17 -10.72 11.09 -14.36
CA PRO A 17 -9.33 11.23 -14.85
C PRO A 17 -8.78 12.66 -14.80
N SER A 18 -9.62 13.67 -14.97
CA SER A 18 -9.21 15.09 -14.90
C SER A 18 -8.90 15.48 -13.46
N GLU A 19 -9.76 15.09 -12.53
CA GLU A 19 -9.60 15.30 -11.09
C GLU A 19 -8.37 14.58 -10.54
N GLN A 20 -8.12 13.35 -10.97
CA GLN A 20 -6.92 12.59 -10.62
C GLN A 20 -5.64 13.29 -11.13
N LYS A 21 -5.63 13.81 -12.35
CA LYS A 21 -4.48 14.58 -12.84
C LYS A 21 -4.24 15.84 -12.00
N GLN A 22 -5.31 16.58 -11.70
CA GLN A 22 -5.21 17.81 -10.93
C GLN A 22 -4.63 17.58 -9.53
N ILE A 23 -5.17 16.64 -8.76
CA ILE A 23 -4.68 16.35 -7.40
C ILE A 23 -3.25 15.81 -7.40
N LEU A 24 -2.85 15.03 -8.40
CA LEU A 24 -1.48 14.57 -8.56
C LEU A 24 -0.51 15.74 -8.84
N MET A 25 -0.90 16.66 -9.72
CA MET A 25 -0.13 17.89 -9.98
C MET A 25 -0.04 18.77 -8.73
N ASP A 26 -1.13 18.87 -7.96
CA ASP A 26 -1.16 19.67 -6.73
C ASP A 26 -0.26 19.05 -5.64
N LEU A 27 -0.24 17.73 -5.51
CA LEU A 27 0.66 17.00 -4.61
C LEU A 27 2.14 17.09 -5.02
N GLU A 28 2.42 17.21 -6.31
CA GLU A 28 3.77 17.44 -6.82
C GLU A 28 4.23 18.88 -6.57
N LYS A 29 3.36 19.87 -6.82
CA LYS A 29 3.64 21.29 -6.60
C LYS A 29 3.74 21.66 -5.12
N ASN A 30 2.88 21.07 -4.28
CA ASN A 30 2.83 21.35 -2.85
C ASN A 30 2.81 20.04 -2.04
N PRO A 31 3.98 19.49 -1.70
CA PRO A 31 4.08 18.30 -0.87
C PRO A 31 3.42 18.44 0.51
N MET A 32 3.29 19.67 1.04
CA MET A 32 2.67 19.91 2.34
C MET A 32 1.15 19.70 2.34
N LEU A 33 0.54 19.60 1.16
CA LEU A 33 -0.90 19.39 1.01
C LEU A 33 -1.37 18.13 1.74
N VAL A 34 -0.54 17.08 1.84
CA VAL A 34 -0.85 15.86 2.59
C VAL A 34 -1.10 16.10 4.09
N TYR A 35 -0.52 17.15 4.66
CA TYR A 35 -0.71 17.50 6.08
C TYR A 35 -1.95 18.36 6.32
N HIS A 36 -2.45 19.02 5.27
CA HIS A 36 -3.58 19.98 5.37
C HIS A 36 -4.88 19.46 4.77
N CYS A 37 -4.85 18.29 4.13
CA CYS A 37 -6.01 17.71 3.47
C CYS A 37 -6.82 16.75 4.35
N GLY A 38 -6.49 16.62 5.64
CA GLY A 38 -7.17 15.70 6.55
C GLY A 38 -6.82 14.22 6.34
N LEU A 39 -5.69 13.93 5.67
CA LEU A 39 -5.20 12.57 5.53
C LEU A 39 -4.73 12.03 6.89
N THR A 40 -5.50 11.10 7.44
CA THR A 40 -5.20 10.36 8.68
C THR A 40 -5.05 8.87 8.36
N PRO A 41 -4.50 8.05 9.27
CA PRO A 41 -4.43 6.61 9.06
C PRO A 41 -5.80 5.96 8.77
N ILE A 42 -6.89 6.49 9.35
CA ILE A 42 -8.24 6.00 9.11
C ILE A 42 -8.71 6.36 7.70
N THR A 43 -8.61 7.64 7.32
CA THR A 43 -9.05 8.09 5.99
C THR A 43 -8.13 7.59 4.86
N LEU A 44 -6.90 7.16 5.18
CA LEU A 44 -6.03 6.50 4.22
C LEU A 44 -6.66 5.20 3.70
N VAL A 45 -7.28 4.40 4.57
CA VAL A 45 -7.92 3.13 4.16
C VAL A 45 -9.01 3.41 3.13
N GLU A 46 -9.86 4.41 3.39
CA GLU A 46 -10.90 4.84 2.45
C GLU A 46 -10.30 5.33 1.12
N LEU A 47 -9.18 6.06 1.19
CA LEU A 47 -8.48 6.56 0.01
C LEU A 47 -7.87 5.41 -0.82
N VAL A 48 -7.33 4.38 -0.18
CA VAL A 48 -6.75 3.20 -0.84
C VAL A 48 -7.81 2.45 -1.64
N GLU A 49 -8.98 2.24 -1.04
CA GLU A 49 -10.09 1.53 -1.69
C GLU A 49 -10.68 2.30 -2.88
N LYS A 50 -10.70 3.64 -2.82
CA LYS A 50 -11.34 4.48 -3.84
C LYS A 50 -10.37 4.99 -4.90
N ASN A 51 -9.13 5.29 -4.49
CA ASN A 51 -8.14 6.01 -5.28
C ASN A 51 -6.69 5.56 -4.93
N PRO A 52 -6.31 4.31 -5.24
CA PRO A 52 -5.04 3.72 -4.79
C PRO A 52 -3.79 4.45 -5.30
N LEU A 53 -3.81 4.99 -6.51
CA LEU A 53 -2.68 5.76 -7.07
C LEU A 53 -2.41 7.06 -6.29
N ILE A 54 -3.48 7.71 -5.82
CA ILE A 54 -3.37 8.94 -5.02
C ILE A 54 -2.82 8.59 -3.64
N ALA A 55 -3.27 7.47 -3.05
CA ALA A 55 -2.73 6.97 -1.79
C ALA A 55 -1.22 6.72 -1.85
N VAL A 56 -0.72 6.06 -2.91
CA VAL A 56 0.73 5.86 -3.14
C VAL A 56 1.45 7.21 -3.13
N LYS A 57 0.98 8.17 -3.93
CA LYS A 57 1.65 9.46 -4.09
C LYS A 57 1.66 10.25 -2.78
N ALA A 58 0.58 10.21 -2.01
CA ALA A 58 0.53 10.83 -0.69
C ALA A 58 1.50 10.17 0.30
N LEU A 59 1.56 8.84 0.33
CA LEU A 59 2.47 8.08 1.19
C LEU A 59 3.94 8.31 0.84
N VAL A 60 4.28 8.45 -0.44
CA VAL A 60 5.63 8.83 -0.88
C VAL A 60 6.04 10.19 -0.30
N LYS A 61 5.11 11.15 -0.16
CA LYS A 61 5.41 12.45 0.49
C LYS A 61 5.54 12.35 2.01
N LEU A 62 4.93 11.34 2.62
CA LEU A 62 4.97 11.10 4.05
C LEU A 62 6.08 10.14 4.49
N VAL A 63 6.78 9.46 3.58
CA VAL A 63 7.68 8.35 3.91
C VAL A 63 8.80 8.71 4.91
N ASN A 64 9.27 9.95 4.88
CA ASN A 64 10.32 10.45 5.78
C ASN A 64 9.75 11.18 7.02
N SER A 65 8.43 11.20 7.16
CA SER A 65 7.72 11.84 8.27
C SER A 65 7.71 10.93 9.49
N PRO A 66 7.87 11.45 10.72
CA PRO A 66 7.84 10.63 11.93
C PRO A 66 6.50 9.90 12.16
N VAL A 67 5.42 10.37 11.51
CA VAL A 67 4.08 9.77 11.63
C VAL A 67 3.82 8.62 10.67
N ILE A 68 4.73 8.34 9.70
CA ILE A 68 4.52 7.33 8.65
C ILE A 68 4.19 5.95 9.20
N ALA A 69 4.79 5.59 10.36
CA ALA A 69 4.57 4.32 11.01
C ALA A 69 3.07 4.05 11.28
N ASN A 70 2.31 5.08 11.65
CA ASN A 70 0.88 4.94 11.92
C ASN A 70 0.07 4.64 10.64
N TYR A 71 0.47 5.20 9.51
CA TYR A 71 -0.17 4.95 8.21
C TYR A 71 0.15 3.54 7.69
N PHE A 72 1.39 3.10 7.89
CA PHE A 72 1.81 1.73 7.62
C PHE A 72 1.06 0.72 8.48
N THR A 73 0.92 0.96 9.78
CA THR A 73 0.08 0.14 10.66
C THR A 73 -1.36 0.09 10.14
N ALA A 74 -1.98 1.22 9.79
CA ALA A 74 -3.35 1.22 9.28
C ALA A 74 -3.53 0.46 7.94
N LEU A 75 -2.54 0.54 7.04
CA LEU A 75 -2.54 -0.24 5.77
C LEU A 75 -2.51 -1.74 6.01
N VAL A 76 -1.74 -2.17 7.01
CA VAL A 76 -1.57 -3.59 7.34
C VAL A 76 -2.70 -4.08 8.23
N ASP A 77 -3.29 -3.21 9.06
CA ASP A 77 -4.30 -3.58 10.03
C ASP A 77 -5.68 -3.82 9.43
N ASN A 78 -6.09 -3.04 8.42
CA ASN A 78 -7.42 -3.07 7.82
C ASN A 78 -7.61 -4.14 6.73
N GLU A 79 -6.95 -5.29 6.89
CA GLU A 79 -6.84 -6.38 5.91
C GLU A 79 -6.07 -5.99 4.62
N MET A 80 -5.21 -6.89 4.16
CA MET A 80 -4.48 -6.71 2.90
C MET A 80 -5.44 -6.93 1.72
N SER A 81 -6.28 -5.93 1.44
CA SER A 81 -7.08 -5.89 0.22
C SER A 81 -6.16 -5.87 -1.02
N PRO A 82 -6.65 -6.24 -2.22
CA PRO A 82 -5.88 -6.11 -3.45
C PRO A 82 -5.37 -4.67 -3.67
N HIS A 83 -6.15 -3.67 -3.26
CA HIS A 83 -5.76 -2.26 -3.33
C HIS A 83 -4.61 -1.94 -2.36
N SER A 84 -4.68 -2.41 -1.11
CA SER A 84 -3.59 -2.28 -0.12
C SER A 84 -2.30 -2.96 -0.61
N MET A 85 -2.39 -4.17 -1.16
CA MET A 85 -1.24 -4.87 -1.75
C MET A 85 -0.63 -4.09 -2.92
N ALA A 86 -1.47 -3.56 -3.82
CA ALA A 86 -1.00 -2.74 -4.93
C ALA A 86 -0.31 -1.46 -4.45
N VAL A 87 -0.83 -0.82 -3.40
CA VAL A 87 -0.20 0.37 -2.81
C VAL A 87 1.17 0.03 -2.24
N VAL A 88 1.29 -1.03 -1.43
CA VAL A 88 2.59 -1.44 -0.86
C VAL A 88 3.58 -1.82 -1.96
N TYR A 89 3.13 -2.53 -3.00
CA TYR A 89 3.97 -2.85 -4.15
C TYR A 89 4.44 -1.59 -4.88
N ASN A 90 3.56 -0.63 -5.15
CA ASN A 90 3.98 0.61 -5.81
C ASN A 90 4.94 1.44 -4.93
N LEU A 91 4.81 1.37 -3.61
CA LEU A 91 5.76 2.00 -2.68
C LEU A 91 7.14 1.34 -2.76
N THR A 92 7.24 0.04 -2.98
CA THR A 92 8.56 -0.64 -3.12
C THR A 92 9.25 -0.32 -4.43
N GLN A 93 8.49 0.12 -5.44
CA GLN A 93 9.02 0.57 -6.72
C GLN A 93 9.38 2.06 -6.73
N ALA A 94 9.06 2.82 -5.68
CA ALA A 94 9.35 4.25 -5.63
C ALA A 94 10.80 4.51 -5.17
N ASP A 95 11.58 5.23 -5.99
CA ASP A 95 13.03 5.41 -5.81
C ASP A 95 13.45 6.02 -4.46
N ASN A 96 12.58 6.81 -3.82
CA ASN A 96 12.87 7.51 -2.56
C ASN A 96 12.23 6.85 -1.34
N VAL A 97 11.73 5.61 -1.46
CA VAL A 97 11.05 4.90 -0.38
C VAL A 97 11.91 3.73 0.08
N LYS A 98 12.41 3.81 1.31
CA LYS A 98 12.98 2.65 2.02
C LYS A 98 11.99 2.20 3.07
N LEU A 99 11.38 1.04 2.84
CA LEU A 99 10.41 0.49 3.78
C LEU A 99 11.16 -0.13 4.98
N PRO A 100 10.71 0.13 6.22
CA PRO A 100 11.27 -0.53 7.40
C PRO A 100 11.08 -2.06 7.32
N THR A 101 12.10 -2.83 7.72
CA THR A 101 12.02 -4.30 7.70
C THR A 101 10.88 -4.84 8.57
N GLU A 102 10.58 -4.20 9.72
CA GLU A 102 9.44 -4.58 10.57
C GLU A 102 8.10 -4.40 9.87
N PHE A 103 7.97 -3.36 9.04
CA PHE A 103 6.76 -3.15 8.23
C PHE A 103 6.59 -4.27 7.22
N ILE A 104 7.65 -4.62 6.48
CA ILE A 104 7.65 -5.72 5.52
C ILE A 104 7.26 -7.04 6.19
N ARG A 105 7.83 -7.35 7.37
CA ARG A 105 7.45 -8.56 8.14
C ARG A 105 5.99 -8.55 8.54
N SER A 106 5.47 -7.41 8.99
CA SER A 106 4.05 -7.28 9.35
C SER A 106 3.14 -7.51 8.14
N CYS A 107 3.48 -6.94 6.97
CA CYS A 107 2.78 -7.18 5.70
C CYS A 107 2.75 -8.67 5.36
N ILE A 108 3.89 -9.38 5.48
CA ILE A 108 4.00 -10.82 5.22
C ILE A 108 3.08 -11.61 6.18
N THR A 109 3.22 -11.39 7.49
CA THR A 109 2.44 -12.10 8.51
C THR A 109 0.94 -11.91 8.34
N LYS A 110 0.50 -10.68 8.08
CA LYS A 110 -0.92 -10.36 7.84
C LYS A 110 -1.44 -10.90 6.51
N SER A 111 -0.64 -10.85 5.44
CA SER A 111 -1.01 -11.43 4.15
C SER A 111 -1.21 -12.94 4.24
N ILE A 112 -0.32 -13.65 4.95
CA ILE A 112 -0.45 -15.09 5.21
C ILE A 112 -1.66 -15.39 6.10
N SER A 113 -1.88 -14.58 7.16
CA SER A 113 -3.03 -14.75 8.06
C SER A 113 -4.36 -14.51 7.35
N SER A 114 -4.41 -13.57 6.40
CA SER A 114 -5.58 -13.31 5.55
C SER A 114 -5.91 -14.51 4.66
N CYS A 115 -4.92 -15.31 4.23
CA CYS A 115 -5.17 -16.58 3.53
C CYS A 115 -5.80 -17.66 4.42
N LYS A 116 -5.62 -17.62 5.74
CA LYS A 116 -6.14 -18.64 6.68
C LYS A 116 -7.60 -18.42 7.11
N ASN A 117 -8.14 -17.21 6.91
CA ASN A 117 -9.47 -16.82 7.43
C ASN A 117 -10.64 -17.00 6.44
N ILE A 118 -10.39 -17.44 5.20
CA ILE A 118 -11.46 -17.69 4.22
C ILE A 118 -11.92 -19.13 4.38
N LYS A 119 -12.83 -19.40 5.31
CA LYS A 119 -13.58 -20.66 5.29
C LYS A 119 -14.46 -20.63 4.02
N ASP A 120 -14.41 -21.70 3.21
CA ASP A 120 -15.39 -22.06 2.16
C ASP A 120 -15.15 -21.74 0.67
N ASP A 121 -13.94 -21.47 0.18
CA ASP A 121 -13.65 -21.67 -1.26
C ASP A 121 -12.15 -21.91 -1.54
N GLU A 122 -11.77 -23.19 -1.68
CA GLU A 122 -10.40 -23.66 -1.93
C GLU A 122 -9.76 -22.98 -3.17
N PHE A 123 -10.58 -22.69 -4.19
CA PHE A 123 -10.14 -22.03 -5.42
C PHE A 123 -9.81 -20.54 -5.22
N SER A 124 -10.62 -19.82 -4.46
CA SER A 124 -10.36 -18.41 -4.11
C SER A 124 -9.16 -18.25 -3.17
N GLN A 125 -8.88 -19.25 -2.32
CA GLN A 125 -7.67 -19.29 -1.50
C GLN A 125 -6.40 -19.45 -2.34
N GLU A 126 -6.39 -20.40 -3.29
CA GLU A 126 -5.21 -20.67 -4.12
C GLU A 126 -4.81 -19.45 -4.95
N ARG A 127 -5.80 -18.75 -5.55
CA ARG A 127 -5.55 -17.52 -6.31
C ARG A 127 -5.00 -16.39 -5.44
N ARG A 128 -5.50 -16.23 -4.20
CA ARG A 128 -5.01 -15.21 -3.26
C ARG A 128 -3.61 -15.54 -2.74
N ALA A 129 -3.35 -16.81 -2.43
CA ALA A 129 -2.04 -17.29 -2.02
C ALA A 129 -0.98 -17.05 -3.10
N ARG A 130 -1.29 -17.29 -4.38
CA ARG A 130 -0.41 -16.96 -5.51
C ARG A 130 -0.11 -15.46 -5.60
N LEU A 131 -1.11 -14.59 -5.44
CA LEU A 131 -0.91 -13.14 -5.42
C LEU A 131 -0.04 -12.68 -4.25
N VAL A 132 -0.24 -13.24 -3.06
CA VAL A 132 0.59 -12.99 -1.87
C VAL A 132 2.02 -13.47 -2.12
N CYS A 133 2.23 -14.65 -2.71
CA CYS A 133 3.56 -15.15 -3.05
C CYS A 133 4.28 -14.22 -4.04
N VAL A 134 3.62 -13.79 -5.12
CA VAL A 134 4.21 -12.85 -6.09
C VAL A 134 4.52 -11.50 -5.44
N PHE A 135 3.64 -11.01 -4.57
CA PHE A 135 3.87 -9.79 -3.80
C PHE A 135 5.10 -9.92 -2.89
N ILE A 136 5.21 -11.00 -2.12
CA ILE A 136 6.36 -11.28 -1.24
C ILE A 136 7.66 -11.45 -2.05
N GLN A 137 7.61 -12.16 -3.17
CA GLN A 137 8.77 -12.33 -4.06
C GLN A 137 9.28 -10.98 -4.57
N ASN A 138 8.37 -10.06 -4.95
CA ASN A 138 8.73 -8.71 -5.36
C ASN A 138 9.32 -7.89 -4.20
N LEU A 139 8.78 -8.02 -2.98
CA LEU A 139 9.34 -7.37 -1.79
C LEU A 139 10.79 -7.84 -1.52
N ILE A 140 11.05 -9.14 -1.61
CA ILE A 140 12.37 -9.74 -1.35
C ILE A 140 13.37 -9.40 -2.45
N GLN A 141 12.97 -9.41 -3.73
CA GLN A 141 13.86 -9.06 -4.85
C GLN A 141 14.33 -7.59 -4.83
N LYS A 142 13.53 -6.70 -4.24
CA LYS A 142 13.85 -5.26 -4.18
C LYS A 142 14.69 -4.88 -2.97
N ASP A 143 14.61 -5.64 -1.88
CA ASP A 143 15.43 -5.44 -0.69
C ASP A 143 16.43 -6.60 -0.50
N ASN A 144 17.60 -6.47 -1.16
CA ASN A 144 18.69 -7.45 -1.10
C ASN A 144 19.20 -7.74 0.33
N SER A 145 18.82 -6.94 1.34
CA SER A 145 19.14 -7.21 2.75
C SER A 145 18.35 -8.38 3.36
N ILE A 146 17.29 -8.87 2.70
CA ILE A 146 16.38 -9.91 3.20
C ILE A 146 16.75 -11.32 2.67
N VAL A 147 17.63 -11.39 1.66
CA VAL A 147 17.91 -12.59 0.84
C VAL A 147 18.64 -13.71 1.60
N GLY A 148 19.18 -13.46 2.80
CA GLY A 148 19.99 -14.45 3.53
C GLY A 148 19.25 -15.60 4.22
N LYS A 149 17.91 -15.65 4.29
CA LYS A 149 17.18 -16.68 5.07
C LYS A 149 16.01 -17.41 4.39
N TYR A 150 15.58 -17.01 3.19
CA TYR A 150 14.33 -17.52 2.61
C TYR A 150 14.48 -18.39 1.34
N CYS A 151 15.68 -18.63 0.84
CA CYS A 151 15.92 -19.54 -0.30
C CYS A 151 15.73 -21.04 0.00
N ALA A 152 15.30 -21.43 1.21
CA ALA A 152 15.13 -22.85 1.57
C ALA A 152 13.70 -23.39 1.39
N HIS A 153 12.73 -22.61 0.88
CA HIS A 153 11.32 -23.08 0.80
C HIS A 153 10.59 -22.84 -0.53
N SER A 154 11.22 -22.18 -1.53
CA SER A 154 10.53 -21.89 -2.80
C SER A 154 10.71 -22.95 -3.91
N GLN A 155 11.25 -24.13 -3.62
CA GLN A 155 11.45 -25.18 -4.64
C GLN A 155 10.22 -26.04 -4.93
N PHE A 156 9.04 -25.75 -4.35
CA PHE A 156 7.87 -26.64 -4.48
C PHE A 156 6.72 -26.13 -5.38
N TYR A 157 6.92 -25.04 -6.13
CA TYR A 157 5.88 -24.54 -7.05
C TYR A 157 6.45 -24.11 -8.41
N THR A 158 7.16 -25.02 -9.08
CA THR A 158 7.33 -24.96 -10.54
C THR A 158 6.68 -26.20 -11.15
#